data_AF-A0A820KZP9-F1
#
_entry.id   AF-A0A820KZP9-F1
#
_cell.length_a   1.000
_cell.length_b   1.000
_cell.length_c   1.000
_cell.angle_alpha   90.00
_cell.angle_beta   90.00
_cell.angle_gamma   90.00
#
_symmetry.space_group_name_H-M   'P 1'
#
loop_
_entity.id
_entity.type
_entity.pdbx_description
1 polymer ?
#
loop_
_entity_poly.entity_id
_entity_poly.type
_entity_poly.pdbx_seq_one_letter_code
_entity_poly.pdbx_strand_id
1 'polypeptide(L)'
;KQGSLSIKRIRSILLTLIEQHNVLHTAVRFNPRINQIEQYIQAATDEIYSFQYSRGISTSEELDGLLTKESIGKFFDFEKGKVLRCHIVQRQDDNNNADGLLYENDIITLSFHHIEFDNSSLMPFIKAFKQIDLANKQQSILSVPQ
;
A
#
# COMPACT_ATOMS: atom_id res chain seq x y z
N LYS A 1 -16.44 8.04 -17.47
CA LYS A 1 -16.31 7.41 -16.13
C LYS A 1 -15.41 8.30 -15.30
N GLN A 2 -15.81 8.72 -14.10
CA GLN A 2 -14.98 9.58 -13.25
C GLN A 2 -14.16 8.70 -12.32
N GLY A 3 -12.86 8.57 -12.57
CA GLY A 3 -11.95 7.93 -11.63
C GLY A 3 -11.82 8.80 -10.38
N SER A 4 -11.95 8.20 -9.20
CA SER A 4 -12.08 8.96 -7.94
C SER A 4 -10.81 8.98 -7.08
N LEU A 5 -9.81 8.17 -7.46
CA LEU A 5 -8.57 7.96 -6.71
C LEU A 5 -7.41 7.71 -7.68
N SER A 6 -6.30 8.44 -7.57
CA SER A 6 -5.10 8.22 -8.39
C SER A 6 -4.08 7.35 -7.69
N ILE A 7 -3.24 6.65 -8.48
CA ILE A 7 -2.11 5.85 -8.00
C ILE A 7 -1.18 6.69 -7.12
N LYS A 8 -0.86 7.93 -7.54
CA LYS A 8 -0.02 8.87 -6.78
C LYS A 8 -0.63 9.16 -5.40
N ARG A 9 -1.94 9.33 -5.35
CA ARG A 9 -2.66 9.60 -4.11
C ARG A 9 -2.69 8.39 -3.18
N ILE A 10 -2.81 7.18 -3.72
CA ILE A 10 -2.68 5.95 -2.91
C ILE A 10 -1.28 5.87 -2.29
N ARG A 11 -0.21 6.10 -3.06
CA ARG A 11 1.16 6.13 -2.52
C ARG A 11 1.31 7.14 -1.39
N SER A 12 0.80 8.36 -1.59
CA SER A 12 0.79 9.39 -0.55
C SER A 12 0.02 8.96 0.69
N ILE A 13 -1.17 8.37 0.55
CA ILE A 13 -1.95 7.86 1.69
C ILE A 13 -1.17 6.78 2.43
N LEU A 14 -0.56 5.82 1.71
CA LEU A 14 0.23 4.75 2.32
C LEU A 14 1.44 5.30 3.07
N LEU A 15 2.17 6.24 2.49
CA LEU A 15 3.32 6.87 3.14
C LEU A 15 2.89 7.60 4.42
N THR A 16 1.82 8.38 4.38
CA THR A 16 1.28 9.06 5.56
C THR A 16 0.80 8.07 6.64
N LEU A 17 0.18 6.95 6.25
CA LEU A 17 -0.19 5.90 7.20
C LEU A 17 1.04 5.28 7.86
N ILE A 18 2.08 5.01 7.09
CA ILE A 18 3.33 4.47 7.62
C ILE A 18 3.95 5.47 8.60
N GLU A 19 4.06 6.76 8.22
CA GLU A 19 4.58 7.83 9.09
C GLU A 19 3.82 7.94 10.42
N GLN A 20 2.50 7.72 10.41
CA GLN A 20 1.64 7.80 11.59
C GLN A 20 1.70 6.54 12.47
N HIS A 21 2.20 5.42 11.94
CA HIS A 21 2.09 4.11 12.57
C HIS A 21 3.43 3.36 12.50
N ASN A 22 4.27 3.55 13.53
CA ASN A 22 5.58 2.90 13.70
C ASN A 22 5.57 1.39 13.38
N VAL A 23 4.50 0.70 13.76
CA VAL A 23 4.28 -0.74 13.52
C VAL A 23 4.42 -1.13 12.04
N LEU A 24 4.03 -0.25 11.11
CA LEU A 24 4.10 -0.50 9.66
C LEU A 24 5.51 -0.35 9.07
N HIS A 25 6.48 0.08 9.88
CA HIS A 25 7.88 0.21 9.49
C HIS A 25 8.86 -0.19 10.61
N THR A 26 8.39 -1.06 11.52
CA THR A 26 9.26 -1.75 12.47
C THR A 26 10.09 -2.77 11.72
N ALA A 27 11.40 -2.68 11.88
CA ALA A 27 12.35 -3.67 11.40
C ALA A 27 12.84 -4.54 12.55
N VAL A 28 13.18 -5.79 12.23
CA VAL A 28 13.67 -6.78 13.18
C VAL A 28 15.01 -7.31 12.68
N ARG A 29 16.02 -7.31 13.55
CA ARG A 29 17.34 -7.90 13.23
C ARG A 29 17.88 -8.70 14.40
N PHE A 30 18.68 -9.71 14.11
CA PHE A 30 19.42 -10.42 15.13
C PHE A 30 20.73 -9.69 15.44
N ASN A 31 20.97 -9.37 16.72
CA ASN A 31 22.23 -8.83 17.18
C ASN A 31 23.12 -9.95 17.76
N PRO A 32 24.17 -10.38 17.04
CA PRO A 32 25.01 -11.49 17.47
C PRO A 32 25.89 -11.14 18.68
N ARG A 33 26.13 -9.85 18.98
CA ARG A 33 26.98 -9.44 20.12
C ARG A 33 26.31 -9.74 21.45
N ILE A 34 24.99 -9.61 21.51
CA ILE A 34 24.19 -9.85 22.71
C ILE A 34 23.30 -11.10 22.59
N ASN A 35 23.37 -11.80 21.45
CA ASN A 35 22.59 -13.00 21.15
C ASN A 35 21.07 -12.80 21.32
N GLN A 36 20.55 -11.66 20.84
CA GLN A 36 19.15 -11.27 20.97
C GLN A 36 18.59 -10.68 19.68
N ILE A 37 17.26 -10.75 19.54
CA ILE A 37 16.52 -10.08 18.48
C ILE A 37 16.22 -8.65 18.94
N GLU A 38 16.56 -7.68 18.10
CA GLU A 38 16.27 -6.26 18.31
C GLU A 38 15.20 -5.78 17.34
N GLN A 39 14.37 -4.85 17.80
CA GLN A 39 13.43 -4.11 16.97
C GLN A 39 13.87 -2.65 16.87
N TYR A 40 13.68 -2.05 15.71
CA TYR A 40 13.95 -0.64 15.50
C TYR A 40 13.03 -0.06 14.44
N ILE A 41 12.75 1.23 14.55
CA ILE A 41 11.85 1.94 13.64
C ILE A 41 12.68 2.46 12.47
N GLN A 42 12.32 2.08 11.24
CA GLN A 42 12.95 2.60 10.03
C GLN A 42 12.42 3.99 9.68
N ALA A 43 13.12 4.74 8.84
CA ALA A 43 12.54 5.98 8.30
C ALA A 43 11.35 5.65 7.39
N ALA A 44 10.24 6.36 7.57
CA ALA A 44 9.08 6.23 6.69
C ALA A 44 9.41 6.84 5.31
N THR A 45 9.70 5.97 4.36
CA THR A 45 10.08 6.34 2.99
C THR A 45 9.37 5.41 2.01
N ASP A 46 9.36 5.78 0.72
CA ASP A 46 8.79 4.93 -0.34
C ASP A 46 9.50 3.58 -0.52
N GLU A 47 10.64 3.37 0.15
CA GLU A 47 11.35 2.09 0.15
C GLU A 47 10.83 1.11 1.19
N ILE A 48 9.99 1.53 2.14
CA ILE A 48 9.60 0.72 3.30
C ILE A 48 8.37 -0.18 3.07
N TYR A 49 7.80 -0.11 1.88
CA TYR A 49 6.74 -1.00 1.44
C TYR A 49 6.96 -1.41 -0.01
N SER A 50 6.40 -2.55 -0.43
CA SER A 50 6.41 -2.91 -1.85
C SER A 50 5.20 -2.29 -2.53
N PHE A 51 5.42 -1.64 -3.68
CA PHE A 51 4.34 -1.12 -4.50
C PHE A 51 4.41 -1.72 -5.90
N GLN A 52 3.32 -2.34 -6.34
CA GLN A 52 3.19 -2.92 -7.67
C GLN A 52 1.95 -2.42 -8.38
N TYR A 53 2.04 -2.47 -9.70
CA TYR A 53 0.96 -2.05 -10.57
C TYR A 53 0.89 -2.96 -11.79
N SER A 54 -0.31 -3.47 -12.08
CA SER A 54 -0.59 -4.30 -13.24
C SER A 54 -1.76 -3.71 -14.03
N ARG A 55 -1.69 -3.82 -15.35
CA ARG A 55 -2.73 -3.37 -16.29
C ARG A 55 -3.20 -4.53 -17.16
N GLY A 56 -4.37 -4.37 -17.76
CA GLY A 56 -4.89 -5.31 -18.76
C GLY A 56 -5.38 -6.64 -18.20
N ILE A 57 -5.66 -6.71 -16.89
CA ILE A 57 -6.23 -7.93 -16.28
C ILE A 57 -7.73 -7.97 -16.58
N SER A 58 -8.10 -8.78 -17.57
CA SER A 58 -9.44 -8.77 -18.15
C SER A 58 -10.31 -9.89 -17.61
N THR A 59 -9.72 -11.06 -17.36
CA THR A 59 -10.42 -12.29 -16.95
C THR A 59 -10.35 -12.53 -15.44
N SER A 60 -11.30 -13.33 -14.92
CA SER A 60 -11.25 -13.77 -13.52
C SER A 60 -10.04 -14.67 -13.26
N GLU A 61 -9.68 -15.54 -14.20
CA GLU A 61 -8.56 -16.47 -14.08
C GLU A 61 -7.21 -15.74 -13.97
N GLU A 62 -7.01 -14.67 -14.76
CA GLU A 62 -5.83 -13.79 -14.64
C GLU A 62 -5.77 -13.09 -13.28
N LEU A 63 -6.91 -12.63 -12.78
CA LEU A 63 -7.01 -12.00 -11.48
C LEU A 63 -6.72 -13.01 -10.35
N ASP A 64 -7.30 -14.20 -10.39
CA ASP A 64 -7.09 -15.25 -9.41
C ASP A 64 -5.63 -15.72 -9.42
N GLY A 65 -5.03 -15.86 -10.60
CA GLY A 65 -3.61 -16.14 -10.76
C GLY A 65 -2.71 -15.05 -10.17
N LEU A 66 -3.09 -13.78 -10.32
CA LEU A 66 -2.39 -12.64 -9.71
C LEU A 66 -2.52 -12.65 -8.18
N LEU A 67 -3.74 -12.82 -7.65
CA LEU A 67 -3.98 -12.87 -6.20
C LEU A 67 -3.26 -14.07 -5.56
N THR A 68 -3.19 -15.20 -6.25
CA THR A 68 -2.42 -16.37 -5.83
C THR A 68 -0.92 -16.09 -5.82
N LYS A 69 -0.40 -15.36 -6.81
CA LYS A 69 1.01 -14.91 -6.80
C LYS A 69 1.30 -13.93 -5.67
N GLU A 70 0.37 -13.03 -5.36
CA GLU A 70 0.51 -12.11 -4.23
C GLU A 70 0.52 -12.86 -2.89
N SER A 71 -0.31 -13.89 -2.74
CA SER A 71 -0.37 -14.68 -1.49
C SER A 71 0.85 -15.59 -1.27
N ILE A 72 1.46 -16.12 -2.34
CA ILE A 72 2.55 -17.11 -2.26
C ILE A 72 3.94 -16.51 -2.54
N GLY A 73 4.01 -15.45 -3.36
CA GLY A 73 5.21 -15.16 -4.16
C GLY A 73 6.24 -14.21 -3.58
N LYS A 74 5.97 -13.47 -2.48
CA LYS A 74 6.97 -12.54 -1.92
C LYS A 74 7.01 -12.56 -0.41
N PHE A 75 8.12 -13.05 0.13
CA PHE A 75 8.44 -12.90 1.53
C PHE A 75 8.58 -11.40 1.88
N PHE A 76 8.08 -11.03 3.05
CA PHE A 76 8.32 -9.72 3.63
C PHE A 76 9.79 -9.64 4.08
N ASP A 77 10.39 -8.45 3.98
CA ASP A 77 11.78 -8.22 4.38
C ASP A 77 11.78 -7.49 5.74
N PHE A 78 11.72 -8.28 6.82
CA PHE A 78 11.63 -7.78 8.19
C PHE A 78 12.85 -6.97 8.62
N GLU A 79 14.04 -7.33 8.13
CA GLU A 79 15.26 -6.57 8.44
C GLU A 79 15.20 -5.15 7.86
N LYS A 80 14.45 -4.98 6.77
CA LYS A 80 14.19 -3.66 6.19
C LYS A 80 12.85 -3.06 6.60
N GLY A 81 12.10 -3.66 7.53
CA GLY A 81 10.78 -3.17 7.94
C GLY A 81 9.71 -3.20 6.84
N LYS A 82 9.92 -4.00 5.78
CA LYS A 82 8.99 -4.14 4.66
C LYS A 82 7.89 -5.12 5.01
N VAL A 83 6.91 -4.67 5.79
CA VAL A 83 5.78 -5.48 6.30
C VAL A 83 4.46 -5.20 5.58
N LEU A 84 4.44 -4.24 4.65
CA LEU A 84 3.31 -3.86 3.82
C LEU A 84 3.64 -4.03 2.34
N ARG A 85 2.70 -4.59 1.59
CA ARG A 85 2.72 -4.58 0.12
C ARG A 85 1.39 -4.06 -0.40
N CYS A 86 1.45 -3.19 -1.39
CA CYS A 86 0.30 -2.70 -2.13
C CYS A 86 0.45 -3.09 -3.59
N HIS A 87 -0.59 -3.70 -4.15
CA HIS A 87 -0.67 -4.02 -5.57
C HIS A 87 -1.96 -3.46 -6.14
N ILE A 88 -1.83 -2.56 -7.11
CA ILE A 88 -2.95 -2.02 -7.87
C ILE A 88 -3.11 -2.83 -9.15
N VAL A 89 -4.32 -3.33 -9.39
CA VAL A 89 -4.69 -4.05 -10.60
C VAL A 89 -5.73 -3.25 -11.36
N GLN A 90 -5.33 -2.70 -12.50
CA GLN A 90 -6.24 -2.00 -13.40
C GLN A 90 -6.86 -3.01 -14.37
N ARG A 91 -8.19 -3.13 -14.34
CA ARG A 91 -8.93 -4.12 -15.14
C ARG A 91 -9.24 -3.64 -16.56
N GLN A 92 -9.36 -2.33 -16.76
CA GLN A 92 -9.51 -1.76 -18.09
C GLN A 92 -8.20 -1.16 -18.56
N ASP A 93 -7.76 -1.58 -19.75
CA ASP A 93 -6.65 -0.94 -20.44
C ASP A 93 -7.16 0.32 -21.13
N ASP A 94 -7.33 1.38 -20.34
CA ASP A 94 -7.61 2.70 -20.89
C ASP A 94 -6.27 3.36 -21.23
N ASN A 95 -5.85 3.23 -22.50
CA ASN A 95 -4.63 3.83 -23.04
C ASN A 95 -4.57 5.36 -22.81
N ASN A 96 -5.69 6.00 -22.50
CA ASN A 96 -5.78 7.43 -22.19
C ASN A 96 -5.72 7.77 -20.70
N ASN A 97 -5.48 6.79 -19.81
CA ASN A 97 -5.35 7.03 -18.37
C ASN A 97 -3.95 7.56 -18.00
N ALA A 98 -3.59 8.72 -18.56
CA ALA A 98 -2.32 9.41 -18.29
C ALA A 98 -2.18 9.79 -16.81
N ASP A 99 -3.30 10.02 -16.13
CA ASP A 99 -3.33 10.46 -14.74
C ASP A 99 -3.23 9.30 -13.72
N GLY A 100 -3.24 8.05 -14.19
CA GLY A 100 -3.21 6.87 -13.33
C GLY A 100 -4.39 6.82 -12.37
N LEU A 101 -5.58 7.18 -12.84
CA LEU A 101 -6.83 7.16 -12.09
C LEU A 101 -7.38 5.73 -12.01
N LEU A 102 -7.94 5.37 -10.85
CA LEU A 102 -8.64 4.12 -10.66
C LEU A 102 -10.14 4.29 -10.90
N TYR A 103 -10.72 3.29 -11.55
CA TYR A 103 -12.13 3.16 -11.84
C TYR A 103 -12.78 2.08 -10.97
N GLU A 104 -14.11 2.00 -11.00
CA GLU A 104 -14.94 1.16 -10.13
C GLU A 104 -14.56 -0.34 -10.11
N ASN A 105 -13.97 -0.85 -11.19
CA ASN A 105 -13.59 -2.25 -11.30
C ASN A 105 -12.09 -2.50 -11.03
N ASP A 106 -11.30 -1.46 -10.79
CA ASP A 106 -9.89 -1.62 -10.45
C ASP A 106 -9.76 -2.07 -9.00
N ILE A 107 -8.74 -2.88 -8.73
CA ILE A 107 -8.56 -3.56 -7.45
C ILE A 107 -7.31 -3.03 -6.77
N ILE A 108 -7.43 -2.74 -5.47
CA ILE A 108 -6.30 -2.43 -4.60
C ILE A 108 -6.14 -3.61 -3.64
N THR A 109 -5.05 -4.36 -3.80
CA THR A 109 -4.67 -5.42 -2.88
C THR A 109 -3.68 -4.86 -1.87
N LEU A 110 -3.98 -5.04 -0.58
CA LEU A 110 -3.08 -4.72 0.52
C LEU A 110 -2.73 -6.01 1.25
N SER A 111 -1.45 -6.31 1.33
CA SER A 111 -0.93 -7.45 2.08
C SER A 111 -0.09 -6.96 3.24
N PHE A 112 -0.36 -7.48 4.43
CA PHE A 112 0.39 -7.19 5.63
C PHE A 112 1.04 -8.46 6.16
N HIS A 113 2.19 -8.34 6.80
CA HIS A 113 2.70 -9.43 7.60
C HIS A 113 2.01 -9.49 8.96
N HIS A 114 1.62 -10.68 9.39
CA HIS A 114 0.86 -10.88 10.62
C HIS A 114 1.62 -10.49 11.92
N ILE A 115 2.95 -10.34 11.85
CA ILE A 115 3.77 -9.91 13.00
C ILE A 115 3.47 -8.46 13.41
N GLU A 116 3.08 -7.61 12.46
CA GLU A 116 2.80 -6.18 12.68
C GLU A 116 1.31 -5.84 12.51
N PHE A 117 0.50 -6.75 11.96
CA PHE A 117 -0.89 -6.47 11.60
C PHE A 117 -1.79 -7.69 11.85
N ASP A 118 -2.83 -7.50 12.65
CA ASP A 118 -3.83 -8.54 12.91
C ASP A 118 -5.18 -8.21 12.29
N ASN A 119 -6.12 -9.17 12.35
CA ASN A 119 -7.48 -8.95 11.83
C ASN A 119 -8.21 -7.80 12.53
N SER A 120 -7.89 -7.51 13.79
CA SER A 120 -8.52 -6.41 14.54
C SER A 120 -8.03 -5.04 14.05
N SER A 121 -6.84 -4.99 13.45
CA SER A 121 -6.21 -3.79 12.88
C SER A 121 -6.80 -3.36 11.53
N LEU A 122 -7.55 -4.25 10.85
CA LEU A 122 -8.11 -3.99 9.52
C LEU A 122 -9.07 -2.79 9.49
N MET A 123 -10.03 -2.74 10.41
CA MET A 123 -11.02 -1.65 10.42
C MET A 123 -10.42 -0.29 10.78
N PRO A 124 -9.56 -0.18 11.81
CA PRO A 124 -8.77 1.03 12.06
C PRO A 124 -7.98 1.50 10.84
N PHE A 125 -7.29 0.58 10.16
CA PHE A 125 -6.52 0.90 8.95
C PHE A 125 -7.41 1.47 7.84
N ILE A 126 -8.53 0.80 7.51
CA ILE A 126 -9.46 1.26 6.47
C ILE A 126 -10.02 2.65 6.81
N LYS A 127 -10.33 2.89 8.09
CA LYS A 127 -10.83 4.19 8.56
C LYS A 127 -9.77 5.28 8.37
N ALA A 128 -8.53 5.03 8.80
CA ALA A 128 -7.42 5.97 8.65
C ALA A 128 -7.13 6.28 7.17
N PHE A 129 -7.10 5.24 6.33
CA PHE A 129 -6.93 5.38 4.87
C PHE A 129 -7.98 6.34 4.27
N LYS A 130 -9.26 6.14 4.60
CA LYS A 130 -10.36 7.00 4.12
C LYS A 130 -10.26 8.43 4.65
N GLN A 131 -9.84 8.62 5.90
CA GLN A 131 -9.68 9.95 6.48
C GLN A 131 -8.56 10.73 5.77
N ILE A 132 -7.42 10.10 5.51
CA ILE A 132 -6.31 10.72 4.78
C ILE A 132 -6.72 11.00 3.33
N ASP A 133 -7.46 10.09 2.69
CA ASP A 133 -8.03 10.34 1.37
C ASP A 133 -8.86 11.64 1.36
N LEU A 134 -9.80 11.77 2.30
CA LEU A 134 -10.66 12.96 2.40
C LEU A 134 -9.85 14.23 2.66
N ALA A 135 -8.85 14.18 3.54
CA ALA A 135 -7.97 15.32 3.83
C ALA A 135 -7.18 15.77 2.58
N ASN A 136 -6.59 14.83 1.84
CA ASN A 136 -5.87 15.11 0.60
C ASN A 136 -6.79 15.72 -0.48
N LYS A 137 -8.07 15.30 -0.50
CA LYS A 137 -9.12 15.87 -1.37
C LYS A 137 -9.32 17.36 -1.06
N GLN A 138 -9.46 17.71 0.21
CA GLN A 138 -9.68 19.09 0.64
C GLN A 138 -8.47 20.00 0.36
N GLN A 139 -7.25 19.51 0.60
CA GLN A 139 -6.03 20.28 0.30
C GLN A 139 -5.85 20.58 -1.20
N SER A 140 -6.20 19.63 -2.08
CA SER A 140 -6.13 19.84 -3.54
C SER A 140 -7.12 20.89 -4.07
N ILE A 141 -8.24 21.11 -3.37
CA ILE A 141 -9.24 22.14 -3.72
C ILE A 141 -8.73 23.53 -3.31
N LEU A 142 -8.00 23.62 -2.20
CA LEU A 142 -7.50 24.88 -1.64
C LEU A 142 -6.21 25.40 -2.30
N SER A 143 -5.57 24.61 -3.16
CA SER A 143 -4.27 24.92 -3.77
C SER A 143 -4.35 25.35 -5.25
N VAL A 144 -5.55 25.67 -5.75
CA VAL A 144 -5.71 26.25 -7.10
C VAL A 144 -5.17 27.70 -7.07
N PRO A 145 -4.12 28.04 -7.83
CA PRO A 145 -3.64 29.41 -7.92
C PRO A 145 -4.72 30.30 -8.55
N GLN A 146 -4.97 31.47 -7.95
CA GLN A 146 -5.70 32.55 -8.61
C GLN A 146 -4.87 33.17 -9.73
#